data_AF-A0A1H3NCN8-F1
#
_entry.id   AF-A0A1H3NCN8-F1
#
_cell.length_a   1.000
_cell.length_b   1.000
_cell.length_c   1.000
_cell.angle_alpha   90.00
_cell.angle_beta   90.00
_cell.angle_gamma   90.00
#
_symmetry.space_group_name_H-M   'P 1'
#
loop_
_entity.id
_entity.type
_entity.pdbx_description
1 polymer ?
#
loop_
_entity_poly.entity_id
_entity_poly.type
_entity_poly.pdbx_seq_one_letter_code
_entity_poly.pdbx_strand_id
1 'polypeptide(L)'
;MSYKNEIDKLLCMLDRLENQEVEILDITEEMLPVYLFSRADFEEGQLGYRVGGLENESLIGNKKGDWKESWFVIGYEELMGDPFFVDVKDINFPVYTAEHGMGEWEPLLHSDSLKGFLSVLTYRDED
;
A
#
# COMPACT_ATOMS: atom_id res chain seq x y z
N MET A 1 1.10 -8.10 16.78
CA MET A 1 0.42 -8.10 15.48
C MET A 1 0.48 -9.50 14.89
N SER A 2 -0.64 -10.01 14.38
CA SER A 2 -0.59 -11.02 13.31
C SER A 2 0.31 -10.46 12.21
N TYR A 3 1.19 -11.27 11.63
CA TYR A 3 2.10 -10.90 10.53
C TYR A 3 3.36 -10.08 10.86
N LYS A 4 3.84 -10.04 12.12
CA LYS A 4 5.05 -9.26 12.47
C LYS A 4 6.26 -9.58 11.56
N ASN A 5 6.53 -10.85 11.29
CA ASN A 5 7.69 -11.26 10.49
C ASN A 5 7.54 -10.86 9.02
N GLU A 6 6.33 -10.94 8.50
CA GLU A 6 5.98 -10.57 7.13
C GLU A 6 6.07 -9.05 6.95
N ILE A 7 5.56 -8.28 7.92
CA ILE A 7 5.69 -6.82 7.97
C ILE A 7 7.16 -6.41 8.06
N ASP A 8 7.97 -7.06 8.90
CA ASP A 8 9.40 -6.76 8.99
C ASP A 8 10.12 -6.98 7.64
N LYS A 9 9.77 -8.06 6.91
CA LYS A 9 10.30 -8.30 5.55
C LYS A 9 9.84 -7.26 4.54
N LEU A 10 8.54 -6.92 4.54
CA LEU A 10 7.96 -5.88 3.71
C LEU A 10 8.70 -4.55 3.90
N LEU A 11 8.85 -4.13 5.15
CA LEU A 11 9.55 -2.90 5.50
C LEU A 11 11.02 -2.94 5.08
N CYS A 12 11.72 -4.07 5.26
CA CYS A 12 13.08 -4.22 4.75
C CYS A 12 13.18 -4.10 3.21
N MET A 13 12.10 -4.38 2.47
CA MET A 13 12.08 -4.15 1.02
C MET A 13 11.86 -2.67 0.69
N LEU A 14 10.97 -1.99 1.42
CA LEU A 14 10.70 -0.55 1.27
C LEU A 14 11.91 0.32 1.71
N ASP A 15 12.64 -0.10 2.75
CA ASP A 15 13.86 0.57 3.23
C ASP A 15 14.99 0.63 2.17
N ARG A 16 14.83 -0.04 1.03
CA ARG A 16 15.78 -0.04 -0.09
C ARG A 16 15.46 0.99 -1.16
N LEU A 17 14.35 1.70 -1.04
CA LEU A 17 14.00 2.80 -1.92
C LEU A 17 15.03 3.93 -1.79
N GLU A 18 15.35 4.58 -2.89
CA GLU A 18 16.23 5.76 -2.88
C GLU A 18 15.53 6.95 -2.23
N ASN A 19 14.24 7.15 -2.54
CA ASN A 19 13.34 8.09 -1.89
C ASN A 19 11.90 7.52 -1.85
N GLN A 20 11.01 8.17 -1.11
CA GLN A 20 9.60 7.79 -0.99
C GLN A 20 8.72 8.30 -2.15
N GLU A 21 9.22 9.27 -2.92
CA GLU A 21 8.50 10.01 -3.93
C GLU A 21 8.79 9.45 -5.33
N VAL A 22 7.93 8.54 -5.76
CA VAL A 22 8.13 7.78 -6.99
C VAL A 22 7.05 8.09 -8.01
N GLU A 23 7.31 7.75 -9.26
CA GLU A 23 6.29 7.63 -10.28
C GLU A 23 6.17 6.17 -10.69
N ILE A 24 4.94 5.75 -10.97
CA ILE A 24 4.62 4.42 -11.43
C ILE A 24 3.73 4.51 -12.67
N LEU A 25 3.88 3.53 -13.56
CA LEU A 25 2.88 3.29 -14.60
C LEU A 25 1.73 2.50 -13.98
N ASP A 26 0.57 3.10 -13.88
CA ASP A 26 -0.59 2.50 -13.23
C ASP A 26 -1.29 1.45 -14.14
N ILE A 27 -2.38 0.86 -13.63
CA ILE A 27 -3.17 -0.14 -14.38
C ILE A 27 -3.92 0.43 -15.59
N THR A 28 -4.05 1.75 -15.69
CA THR A 28 -4.61 2.49 -16.84
C THR A 28 -3.54 2.93 -17.85
N GLU A 29 -2.27 2.57 -17.60
CA GLU A 29 -1.10 2.99 -18.38
C GLU A 29 -0.81 4.51 -18.28
N GLU A 30 -1.24 5.14 -17.19
CA GLU A 30 -0.91 6.53 -16.87
C GLU A 30 0.23 6.60 -15.84
N MET A 31 1.13 7.57 -16.00
CA MET A 31 2.19 7.81 -15.01
C MET A 31 1.60 8.57 -13.84
N LEU A 32 1.61 7.98 -12.65
CA LEU A 32 1.06 8.56 -11.43
C LEU A 32 2.15 8.84 -10.40
N PRO A 33 2.13 10.03 -9.76
CA PRO A 33 2.95 10.32 -8.60
C PRO A 33 2.44 9.52 -7.38
N VAL A 34 3.34 8.80 -6.73
CA VAL A 34 3.04 7.94 -5.59
C VAL A 34 4.03 8.22 -4.46
N TYR A 35 3.48 8.37 -3.26
CA TYR A 35 4.27 8.37 -2.04
C TYR A 35 4.27 6.98 -1.42
N LEU A 36 5.42 6.30 -1.42
CA LEU A 36 5.62 5.02 -0.73
C LEU A 36 6.11 5.26 0.70
N PHE A 37 5.53 4.57 1.67
CA PHE A 37 5.82 4.81 3.08
C PHE A 37 7.25 4.42 3.46
N SER A 38 7.87 5.27 4.28
CA SER A 38 9.00 4.85 5.09
C SER A 38 8.54 3.98 6.27
N ARG A 39 9.50 3.37 6.97
CA ARG A 39 9.22 2.66 8.22
C ARG A 39 8.57 3.56 9.28
N ALA A 40 8.88 4.86 9.29
CA ALA A 40 8.30 5.80 10.25
C ALA A 40 6.83 6.09 9.94
N ASP A 41 6.47 6.17 8.67
CA ASP A 41 5.11 6.50 8.21
C ASP A 41 4.19 5.28 8.24
N PHE A 42 4.75 4.07 8.23
CA PHE A 42 4.01 2.84 8.01
C PHE A 42 2.86 2.61 8.99
N GLU A 43 3.04 2.91 10.28
CA GLU A 43 1.97 2.76 11.28
C GLU A 43 0.84 3.77 11.08
N GLU A 44 1.19 5.04 10.85
CA GLU A 44 0.23 6.12 10.60
C GLU A 44 -0.53 5.93 9.29
N GLY A 45 0.16 5.41 8.27
CA GLY A 45 -0.42 5.09 6.96
C GLY A 45 -1.50 4.00 6.99
N GLN A 46 -1.71 3.30 8.11
CA GLN A 46 -2.81 2.33 8.26
C GLN A 46 -4.12 2.97 8.76
N LEU A 47 -4.08 4.24 9.17
CA LEU A 47 -5.25 4.99 9.61
C LEU A 47 -6.22 5.19 8.44
N GLY A 48 -7.52 4.98 8.68
CA GLY A 48 -8.57 5.02 7.67
C GLY A 48 -8.77 3.71 6.90
N TYR A 49 -7.85 2.76 7.01
CA TYR A 49 -7.92 1.46 6.32
C TYR A 49 -8.09 0.30 7.29
N ARG A 50 -7.13 0.16 8.22
CA ARG A 50 -7.15 -0.90 9.22
C ARG A 50 -7.61 -0.42 10.59
N VAL A 51 -7.28 0.84 10.90
CA VAL A 51 -7.53 1.48 12.18
C VAL A 51 -8.33 2.75 11.90
N GLY A 52 -9.49 2.92 12.53
CA GLY A 52 -10.31 4.11 12.41
C GLY A 52 -9.81 5.24 13.32
N GLY A 53 -10.29 6.45 13.05
CA GLY A 53 -9.86 7.66 13.76
C GLY A 53 -10.42 7.82 15.17
N LEU A 54 -11.49 7.10 15.51
CA LEU A 54 -12.10 7.12 16.85
C LEU A 54 -11.64 5.91 17.65
N GLU A 55 -10.96 6.16 18.78
CA GLU A 55 -10.55 5.15 19.76
C GLU A 55 -9.80 3.93 19.21
N ASN A 56 -9.11 4.06 18.07
CA ASN A 56 -8.45 2.96 17.35
C ASN A 56 -9.41 1.80 17.01
N GLU A 57 -10.65 2.12 16.62
CA GLU A 57 -11.59 1.12 16.15
C GLU A 57 -10.99 0.29 15.01
N SER A 58 -11.27 -1.01 14.99
CA SER A 58 -10.81 -1.86 13.89
C SER A 58 -11.74 -1.70 12.70
N LEU A 59 -11.17 -1.35 11.55
CA LEU A 59 -11.87 -1.30 10.26
C LEU A 59 -11.73 -2.60 9.46
N ILE A 60 -11.11 -3.62 10.06
CA ILE A 60 -10.87 -4.93 9.46
C ILE A 60 -12.16 -5.75 9.50
N GLY A 61 -12.46 -6.43 8.39
CA GLY A 61 -13.58 -7.35 8.34
C GLY A 61 -13.41 -8.51 7.36
N ASN A 62 -14.35 -9.44 7.41
CA ASN A 62 -14.33 -10.70 6.66
C ASN A 62 -15.37 -10.76 5.55
N LYS A 63 -16.22 -9.74 5.39
CA LYS A 63 -17.24 -9.67 4.33
C LYS A 63 -16.63 -9.14 3.04
N LYS A 64 -17.33 -9.33 1.91
CA LYS A 64 -16.96 -8.66 0.65
C LYS A 64 -16.96 -7.14 0.89
N GLY A 65 -15.96 -6.44 0.36
CA GLY A 65 -15.81 -4.99 0.53
C GLY A 65 -15.08 -4.56 1.80
N ASP A 66 -14.97 -5.42 2.82
CA ASP A 66 -14.21 -5.08 4.03
C ASP A 66 -12.70 -5.06 3.75
N TRP A 67 -11.97 -4.17 4.43
CA TRP A 67 -10.51 -4.24 4.47
C TRP A 67 -10.05 -5.52 5.18
N LYS A 68 -9.06 -6.23 4.62
CA LYS A 68 -8.64 -7.54 5.17
C LYS A 68 -7.54 -7.40 6.21
N GLU A 69 -7.51 -8.34 7.15
CA GLU A 69 -6.53 -8.34 8.24
C GLU A 69 -5.08 -8.35 7.73
N SER A 70 -4.85 -9.05 6.62
CA SER A 70 -3.54 -9.18 5.97
C SER A 70 -3.25 -8.11 4.92
N TRP A 71 -4.15 -7.14 4.70
CA TRP A 71 -3.89 -6.03 3.81
C TRP A 71 -3.22 -4.90 4.57
N PHE A 72 -2.06 -4.46 4.06
CA PHE A 72 -1.27 -3.37 4.63
C PHE A 72 -0.94 -2.36 3.54
N VAL A 73 -1.26 -1.10 3.83
CA VAL A 73 -0.97 0.03 2.94
C VAL A 73 0.53 0.29 2.95
N ILE A 74 1.11 0.45 1.76
CA ILE A 74 2.53 0.72 1.52
C ILE A 74 2.76 2.09 0.90
N GLY A 75 1.70 2.81 0.54
CA GLY A 75 1.75 4.14 -0.04
C GLY A 75 0.38 4.57 -0.56
N TYR A 76 0.34 5.75 -1.18
CA TYR A 76 -0.84 6.29 -1.86
C TYR A 76 -0.43 7.07 -3.10
N GLU A 77 -1.29 7.11 -4.11
CA GLU A 77 -1.12 8.07 -5.20
C GLU A 77 -1.55 9.48 -4.75
N GLU A 78 -0.80 10.49 -5.19
CA GLU A 78 -0.89 11.83 -4.61
C GLU A 78 -2.02 12.70 -5.19
N LEU A 79 -2.67 12.29 -6.27
CA LEU A 79 -3.70 13.08 -6.94
C LEU A 79 -5.09 12.90 -6.31
N MET A 80 -5.47 11.67 -5.98
CA MET A 80 -6.76 11.33 -5.39
C MET A 80 -6.63 10.70 -3.99
N GLY A 81 -5.46 10.21 -3.59
CA GLY A 81 -5.25 9.50 -2.32
C GLY A 81 -5.54 8.00 -2.39
N ASP A 82 -5.65 7.39 -3.58
CA ASP A 82 -5.90 5.95 -3.69
C ASP A 82 -4.73 5.14 -3.11
N PRO A 83 -5.01 4.15 -2.25
CA PRO A 83 -3.96 3.37 -1.60
C PRO A 83 -3.24 2.44 -2.58
N PHE A 84 -1.96 2.23 -2.31
CA PHE A 84 -1.20 1.06 -2.72
C PHE A 84 -1.00 0.16 -1.52
N PHE A 85 -1.38 -1.11 -1.62
CA PHE A 85 -1.34 -2.03 -0.48
C PHE A 85 -0.96 -3.45 -0.91
N VAL A 86 -0.50 -4.25 0.05
CA VAL A 86 -0.09 -5.64 -0.16
C VAL A 86 -0.90 -6.60 0.69
N ASP A 87 -1.11 -7.82 0.18
CA ASP A 87 -1.53 -8.93 1.02
C ASP A 87 -0.31 -9.66 1.60
N VAL A 88 -0.03 -9.46 2.90
CA VAL A 88 1.14 -10.02 3.56
C VAL A 88 1.04 -11.54 3.82
N LYS A 89 -0.11 -12.16 3.56
CA LYS A 89 -0.23 -13.63 3.60
C LYS A 89 0.45 -14.30 2.41
N ASP A 90 0.56 -13.60 1.28
CA ASP A 90 1.24 -14.11 0.11
C ASP A 90 2.74 -13.83 0.21
N ILE A 91 3.55 -14.84 -0.09
CA ILE A 91 5.01 -14.77 0.01
C ILE A 91 5.64 -13.75 -0.95
N ASN A 92 4.94 -13.41 -2.04
CA ASN A 92 5.41 -12.48 -3.05
C ASN A 92 5.01 -11.03 -2.76
N PHE A 93 4.12 -10.79 -1.79
CA PHE A 93 3.53 -9.48 -1.50
C PHE A 93 2.95 -8.82 -2.76
N PRO A 94 1.92 -9.42 -3.40
CA PRO A 94 1.26 -8.79 -4.54
C PRO A 94 0.75 -7.40 -4.15
N VAL A 95 0.93 -6.45 -5.06
CA VAL A 95 0.57 -5.04 -4.87
C VAL A 95 -0.77 -4.79 -5.54
N TYR A 96 -1.68 -4.19 -4.79
CA TYR A 96 -3.01 -3.80 -5.21
C TYR A 96 -3.19 -2.30 -5.06
N THR A 97 -4.13 -1.77 -5.84
CA THR A 97 -4.75 -0.47 -5.60
C THR A 97 -6.27 -0.64 -5.48
N ALA A 98 -6.97 0.37 -4.97
CA ALA A 98 -8.43 0.37 -4.89
C ALA A 98 -8.92 1.83 -4.83
N GLU A 99 -10.03 2.12 -5.48
CA GLU A 99 -10.65 3.45 -5.39
C GLU A 99 -11.16 3.69 -3.96
N HIS A 100 -10.71 4.79 -3.35
CA HIS A 100 -11.17 5.17 -2.01
C HIS A 100 -12.59 5.79 -2.06
N GLY A 101 -13.29 5.78 -0.93
CA GLY A 101 -14.55 6.53 -0.77
C GLY A 101 -15.82 5.85 -1.31
N MET A 102 -15.73 4.64 -1.87
CA MET A 102 -16.89 3.90 -2.40
C MET A 102 -17.70 3.12 -1.34
N GLY A 103 -17.27 3.15 -0.08
CA GLY A 103 -17.91 2.42 1.03
C GLY A 103 -17.62 0.91 1.04
N GLU A 104 -16.99 0.39 -0.01
CA GLU A 104 -16.40 -0.95 -0.09
C GLU A 104 -15.02 -0.88 -0.77
N TRP A 105 -14.13 -1.79 -0.40
CA TRP A 105 -12.80 -1.95 -1.01
C TRP A 105 -12.83 -3.05 -2.06
N GLU A 106 -12.61 -2.68 -3.32
CA GLU A 106 -12.43 -3.59 -4.44
C GLU A 106 -10.96 -3.60 -4.87
N PRO A 107 -10.18 -4.64 -4.52
CA PRO A 107 -8.75 -4.68 -4.83
C PRO A 107 -8.53 -4.92 -6.33
N LEU A 108 -7.79 -4.01 -6.96
CA LEU A 108 -7.30 -4.14 -8.34
C LEU A 108 -5.82 -4.51 -8.29
N LEU A 109 -5.47 -5.63 -8.92
CA LEU A 109 -4.10 -6.12 -8.94
C LEU A 109 -3.24 -5.21 -9.83
N HIS A 110 -2.21 -4.62 -9.24
CA HIS A 110 -1.24 -3.79 -9.95
C HIS A 110 0.05 -4.56 -10.27
N SER A 111 0.51 -5.39 -9.34
CA SER A 111 1.70 -6.21 -9.55
C SER A 111 1.62 -7.52 -8.79
N ASP A 112 2.00 -8.62 -9.43
CA ASP A 112 2.00 -9.96 -8.84
C ASP A 112 3.05 -10.12 -7.71
N SER A 113 3.98 -9.18 -7.57
CA SER A 113 4.97 -9.19 -6.50
C SER A 113 5.50 -7.79 -6.18
N LEU A 114 5.77 -7.54 -4.90
CA LEU A 114 6.38 -6.29 -4.47
C LEU A 114 7.76 -6.10 -5.10
N LYS A 115 8.54 -7.18 -5.27
CA LYS A 115 9.85 -7.08 -5.93
C LYS A 115 9.72 -6.61 -7.38
N GLY A 116 8.71 -7.10 -8.10
CA GLY A 116 8.41 -6.65 -9.47
C GLY A 116 8.02 -5.18 -9.48
N PHE A 117 7.06 -4.80 -8.62
CA PHE A 117 6.62 -3.42 -8.44
C PHE A 117 7.79 -2.46 -8.16
N LEU A 118 8.64 -2.77 -7.17
CA LEU A 118 9.78 -1.92 -6.81
C LEU A 118 10.84 -1.81 -7.91
N SER A 119 10.92 -2.77 -8.83
CA SER A 119 11.94 -2.79 -9.89
C SER A 119 11.63 -1.89 -11.09
N VAL A 120 10.39 -1.41 -11.20
CA VAL A 120 9.92 -0.58 -12.31
C VAL A 120 9.61 0.86 -11.90
N LEU A 121 9.86 1.21 -10.64
CA LEU A 121 9.67 2.57 -10.13
C LEU A 121 10.62 3.53 -10.84
N THR A 122 10.13 4.73 -11.11
CA THR A 122 10.97 5.88 -11.47
C THR A 122 10.99 6.86 -10.32
N TYR A 123 12.14 7.48 -10.07
CA TYR A 123 12.30 8.45 -9.00
C TYR A 123 12.13 9.86 -9.56
N ARG A 124 11.40 10.71 -8.84
CA ARG A 124 11.32 12.14 -9.19
C ARG A 124 12.63 12.81 -8.81
N ASP A 125 13.14 13.66 -9.71
CA ASP A 125 14.29 14.51 -9.42
C ASP A 125 13.88 15.56 -8.37
N GLU A 126 14.69 15.74 -7.33
CA GLU A 126 14.57 16.90 -6.43
C GLU A 126 15.11 18.14 -7.18
N ASP A 127 14.24 19.09 -7.50
CA ASP A 127 14.61 20.41 -8.10
C ASP A 127 15.53 21.25 -7.20
#